data_AF-A0A9Q9IUL2-F1
#
_entry.id   AF-A0A9Q9IUL2-F1
#
_cell.length_a   1.000
_cell.length_b   1.000
_cell.length_c   1.000
_cell.angle_alpha   90.00
_cell.angle_beta   90.00
_cell.angle_gamma   90.00
#
_symmetry.space_group_name_H-M   'P 1'
#
loop_
_entity.id
_entity.type
_entity.pdbx_description
1 polymer ?
#
loop_
_entity_poly.entity_id
_entity_poly.type
_entity_poly.pdbx_seq_one_letter_code
_entity_poly.pdbx_strand_id
1 'polypeptide(L)'
;MKFACFATLVAISTPTYAAEIASCSNPEGKGYYAETGVITAKDSRWNDERITGGLTKLSKHGDDYDLIYVDVRQEIVSAREEGARIMLLSRGITSLSVLVVYPGKTAEVYTFLKTSSGKLEYIHTLSRAGDEVLITKASVMRGQCRYINFDAI
;
A
#
# COMPACT_ATOMS: atom_id res chain seq x y z
N MET A 1 47.86 41.65 8.16
CA MET A 1 47.54 40.33 8.79
C MET A 1 46.14 40.45 9.35
N LYS A 2 45.12 39.87 8.68
CA LYS A 2 44.53 38.52 8.93
C LYS A 2 43.95 38.44 10.37
N PHE A 3 42.69 38.09 10.64
CA PHE A 3 41.80 37.10 10.04
C PHE A 3 40.34 37.47 10.33
N ALA A 4 39.45 37.37 9.34
CA ALA A 4 38.00 37.32 9.55
C ALA A 4 37.58 35.85 9.73
N CYS A 5 37.05 35.50 10.90
CA CYS A 5 36.47 34.18 11.16
C CYS A 5 35.06 34.12 10.56
N PHE A 6 34.93 33.50 9.39
CA PHE A 6 33.64 33.10 8.84
C PHE A 6 33.29 31.72 9.40
N ALA A 7 32.41 31.66 10.40
CA ALA A 7 31.94 30.41 10.98
C ALA A 7 30.82 29.83 10.09
N THR A 8 31.19 28.89 9.22
CA THR A 8 30.24 28.15 8.37
C THR A 8 29.49 27.13 9.21
N LEU A 9 28.20 27.37 9.44
CA LEU A 9 27.28 26.45 10.12
C LEU A 9 26.98 25.27 9.20
N VAL A 10 27.67 24.13 9.39
CA VAL A 10 27.37 22.88 8.68
C VAL A 10 26.12 22.26 9.29
N ALA A 11 24.98 22.39 8.61
CA ALA A 11 23.76 21.68 8.96
C ALA A 11 23.97 20.17 8.73
N ILE A 12 24.05 19.40 9.82
CA ILE A 12 24.14 17.94 9.77
C ILE A 12 22.74 17.42 9.42
N SER A 13 22.48 17.23 8.13
CA SER A 13 21.29 16.51 7.68
C SER A 13 21.50 15.02 7.91
N THR A 14 20.96 14.47 9.01
CA THR A 14 20.90 13.02 9.20
C THR A 14 19.95 12.43 8.14
N PRO A 15 20.40 11.46 7.31
CA PRO A 15 19.50 10.80 6.38
C PRO A 15 18.44 10.04 7.17
N THR A 16 17.17 10.41 7.01
CA THR A 16 16.05 9.60 7.51
C THR A 16 15.90 8.42 6.57
N TYR A 17 16.39 7.25 6.97
CA TYR A 17 16.23 6.04 6.17
C TYR A 17 14.78 5.58 6.25
N ALA A 18 14.21 5.26 5.09
CA ALA A 18 12.92 4.59 5.01
C ALA A 18 13.01 3.22 5.68
N ALA A 19 12.19 2.96 6.70
CA ALA A 19 12.09 1.63 7.29
C ALA A 19 11.14 0.79 6.43
N GLU A 20 11.64 -0.27 5.79
CA GLU A 20 10.77 -1.26 5.14
C GLU A 20 10.08 -2.14 6.19
N ILE A 21 8.75 -2.11 6.25
CA ILE A 21 7.94 -2.89 7.19
C ILE A 21 7.57 -4.24 6.59
N ALA A 22 7.17 -4.29 5.33
CA ALA A 22 6.74 -5.54 4.69
C ALA A 22 7.05 -5.55 3.20
N SER A 23 7.26 -6.75 2.65
CA SER A 23 7.38 -6.99 1.21
C SER A 23 6.60 -8.23 0.83
N CYS A 24 5.56 -8.04 0.01
CA CYS A 24 4.59 -9.05 -0.34
C CYS A 24 4.31 -9.06 -1.84
N SER A 25 3.71 -10.15 -2.32
CA SER A 25 3.46 -10.33 -3.75
C SER A 25 2.29 -11.28 -4.04
N ASN A 26 1.91 -11.31 -5.31
CA ASN A 26 0.98 -12.27 -5.90
C ASN A 26 -0.36 -12.38 -5.15
N PRO A 27 -1.08 -11.27 -4.90
CA PRO A 27 -2.41 -11.37 -4.33
C PRO A 27 -3.39 -12.04 -5.30
N GLU A 28 -4.25 -12.89 -4.76
CA GLU A 28 -5.36 -13.53 -5.46
C GLU A 28 -6.61 -13.55 -4.58
N GLY A 29 -7.79 -13.53 -5.21
CA GLY A 29 -9.06 -13.55 -4.50
C GLY A 29 -10.24 -13.28 -5.41
N LYS A 30 -11.22 -12.54 -4.91
CA LYS A 30 -12.47 -12.25 -5.62
C LYS A 30 -12.72 -10.75 -5.71
N GLY A 31 -13.23 -10.32 -6.86
CA GLY A 31 -13.72 -8.97 -7.09
C GLY A 31 -15.17 -8.98 -7.57
N TYR A 32 -16.00 -8.10 -7.02
CA TYR A 32 -17.34 -7.81 -7.53
C TYR A 32 -17.31 -6.56 -8.39
N TYR A 33 -17.80 -6.69 -9.62
CA TYR A 33 -17.92 -5.61 -10.59
C TYR A 33 -19.40 -5.22 -10.66
N ALA A 34 -19.73 -4.00 -10.24
CA ALA A 34 -21.12 -3.54 -10.17
C ALA A 34 -21.64 -3.13 -11.55
N GLU A 35 -22.94 -3.34 -11.81
CA GLU A 35 -23.61 -2.86 -13.02
C GLU A 35 -23.77 -1.33 -12.98
N THR A 36 -22.72 -0.62 -13.39
CA THR A 36 -22.68 0.84 -13.44
C THR A 36 -21.60 1.32 -14.39
N GLY A 37 -21.75 2.54 -14.91
CA GLY A 37 -20.82 3.12 -15.88
C GLY A 37 -20.67 2.26 -17.12
N VAL A 38 -19.48 1.71 -17.33
CA VAL A 38 -19.15 0.86 -18.50
C VAL A 38 -19.47 -0.62 -18.30
N ILE A 39 -19.85 -1.06 -17.09
CA ILE A 39 -20.17 -2.46 -16.78
C ILE A 39 -21.67 -2.71 -17.00
N THR A 40 -22.00 -3.65 -17.86
CA THR A 40 -23.39 -4.02 -18.19
C THR A 40 -23.91 -5.15 -17.28
N ALA A 41 -25.24 -5.39 -17.28
CA ALA A 41 -25.87 -6.47 -16.51
C ALA A 41 -25.20 -7.85 -16.71
N LYS A 42 -24.80 -8.18 -17.95
CA LYS A 42 -24.15 -9.46 -18.27
C LYS A 42 -22.71 -9.56 -17.74
N ASP A 43 -22.08 -8.43 -17.49
CA ASP A 43 -20.68 -8.32 -17.05
C ASP A 43 -20.57 -8.09 -15.53
N SER A 44 -21.69 -7.71 -14.89
CA SER A 44 -21.82 -7.56 -13.44
C SER A 44 -21.83 -8.91 -12.75
N ARG A 45 -20.74 -9.23 -12.05
CA ARG A 45 -20.58 -10.50 -11.33
C ARG A 45 -19.39 -10.48 -10.38
N TRP A 46 -19.33 -11.51 -9.55
CA TRP A 46 -18.12 -11.92 -8.86
C TRP A 46 -17.18 -12.61 -9.85
N ASN A 47 -15.94 -12.15 -9.93
CA ASN A 47 -14.88 -12.74 -10.75
C ASN A 47 -13.67 -13.09 -9.88
N ASP A 48 -12.89 -14.08 -10.32
CA ASP A 48 -11.54 -14.29 -9.81
C ASP A 48 -10.64 -13.11 -10.18
N GLU A 49 -9.88 -12.62 -9.22
CA GLU A 49 -8.93 -11.53 -9.40
C GLU A 49 -7.54 -11.99 -8.92
N ARG A 50 -6.51 -11.66 -9.69
CA ARG A 50 -5.13 -12.00 -9.39
C ARG A 50 -4.19 -10.97 -9.98
N ILE A 51 -3.24 -10.50 -9.19
CA ILE A 51 -2.17 -9.60 -9.65
C ILE A 51 -0.88 -10.43 -9.71
N THR A 52 -0.47 -10.83 -10.91
CA THR A 52 0.72 -11.68 -11.11
C THR A 52 1.96 -10.82 -11.21
N GLY A 53 3.01 -11.14 -10.44
CA GLY A 53 4.24 -10.36 -10.46
C GLY A 53 4.12 -8.99 -9.79
N GLY A 54 2.94 -8.65 -9.27
CA GLY A 54 2.76 -7.46 -8.44
C GLY A 54 3.57 -7.59 -7.15
N LEU A 55 4.36 -6.56 -6.87
CA LEU A 55 5.04 -6.38 -5.60
C LEU A 55 4.30 -5.30 -4.81
N THR A 56 4.10 -5.54 -3.53
CA THR A 56 3.53 -4.57 -2.58
C THR A 56 4.48 -4.46 -1.41
N LYS A 57 4.97 -3.27 -1.13
CA LYS A 57 5.82 -2.96 0.01
C LYS A 57 5.15 -1.93 0.89
N LEU A 58 5.20 -2.13 2.20
CA LEU A 58 4.88 -1.11 3.18
C LEU A 58 6.18 -0.55 3.73
N SER A 59 6.34 0.77 3.69
CA SER A 59 7.46 1.47 4.32
C SER A 59 6.97 2.57 5.26
N LYS A 60 7.86 3.03 6.12
CA LYS A 60 7.64 4.18 7.00
C LYS A 60 8.80 5.16 6.89
N HIS A 61 8.46 6.45 6.79
CA HIS A 61 9.37 7.58 6.69
C HIS A 61 9.04 8.58 7.80
N GLY A 62 9.77 8.53 8.91
CA GLY A 62 9.39 9.27 10.11
C GLY A 62 8.06 8.72 10.66
N ASP A 63 7.03 9.57 10.71
CA ASP A 63 5.69 9.19 11.14
C ASP A 63 4.75 8.79 9.97
N ASP A 64 5.19 9.01 8.73
CA ASP A 64 4.38 8.75 7.55
C ASP A 64 4.57 7.32 7.03
N TYR A 65 3.47 6.65 6.70
CA TYR A 65 3.50 5.38 5.97
C TYR A 65 3.46 5.61 4.48
N ASP A 66 4.16 4.79 3.71
CA ASP A 66 4.04 4.72 2.26
C ASP A 66 3.78 3.28 1.79
N LEU A 67 3.01 3.14 0.72
CA LEU A 67 2.78 1.87 0.07
C LEU A 67 3.39 1.93 -1.33
N ILE A 68 4.42 1.12 -1.55
CA ILE A 68 5.12 1.06 -2.82
C ILE A 68 4.66 -0.19 -3.57
N TYR A 69 4.21 -0.04 -4.80
CA TYR A 69 3.83 -1.17 -5.65
C TYR A 69 4.41 -1.08 -7.05
N VAL A 70 4.45 -2.22 -7.73
CA VAL A 70 4.82 -2.28 -9.15
C VAL A 70 3.54 -2.23 -9.98
N ASP A 71 3.42 -1.22 -10.84
CA ASP A 71 2.25 -1.04 -11.69
C ASP A 71 2.28 -1.90 -12.97
N VAL A 72 1.26 -1.77 -13.81
CA VAL A 72 1.15 -2.48 -15.09
C VAL A 72 2.24 -2.09 -16.11
N ARG A 73 2.93 -0.97 -15.91
CA ARG A 73 4.07 -0.49 -16.72
C ARG A 73 5.41 -0.97 -16.17
N GLN A 74 5.41 -1.78 -15.11
CA GLN A 74 6.60 -2.22 -14.37
C GLN A 74 7.35 -1.08 -13.68
N GLU A 75 6.68 0.05 -13.44
CA GLU A 75 7.24 1.16 -12.69
C GLU A 75 7.02 0.93 -11.18
N ILE A 76 7.98 1.34 -10.37
CA ILE A 76 7.85 1.38 -8.92
C ILE A 76 7.11 2.66 -8.58
N VAL A 77 5.92 2.53 -8.00
CA VAL A 77 5.00 3.62 -7.72
C VAL A 77 4.81 3.77 -6.21
N SER A 78 4.89 5.00 -5.72
CA SER A 78 4.50 5.38 -4.36
C SER A 78 3.02 5.79 -4.34
N ALA A 79 2.23 5.11 -3.53
CA ALA A 79 0.82 5.46 -3.30
C ALA A 79 0.69 6.93 -2.84
N ARG A 80 1.59 7.40 -1.97
CA ARG A 80 1.59 8.80 -1.52
C ARG A 80 1.86 9.77 -2.65
N GLU A 81 2.81 9.48 -3.53
CA GLU A 81 3.11 10.33 -4.69
C GLU A 81 1.92 10.38 -5.67
N GLU A 82 1.12 9.31 -5.75
CA GLU A 82 -0.15 9.29 -6.49
C GLU A 82 -1.32 9.93 -5.74
N GLY A 83 -1.06 10.58 -4.59
CA GLY A 83 -2.04 11.35 -3.83
C GLY A 83 -2.81 10.55 -2.77
N ALA A 84 -2.36 9.35 -2.41
CA ALA A 84 -2.94 8.60 -1.31
C ALA A 84 -2.66 9.25 0.05
N ARG A 85 -3.64 9.15 0.94
CA ARG A 85 -3.45 9.33 2.39
C ARG A 85 -3.39 7.97 3.03
N ILE A 86 -2.35 7.73 3.84
CA ILE A 86 -2.10 6.43 4.46
C ILE A 86 -2.10 6.58 5.98
N MET A 87 -2.87 5.74 6.65
CA MET A 87 -3.06 5.80 8.09
C MET A 87 -2.97 4.40 8.70
N LEU A 88 -2.34 4.28 9.87
CA LEU A 88 -2.39 3.05 10.65
C LEU A 88 -3.84 2.81 11.12
N LEU A 89 -4.43 1.71 10.69
CA LEU A 89 -5.81 1.33 11.02
C LEU A 89 -5.86 0.44 12.26
N SER A 90 -4.94 -0.53 12.37
CA SER A 90 -4.84 -1.40 13.54
C SER A 90 -3.42 -1.93 13.73
N ARG A 91 -3.08 -2.27 14.98
CA ARG A 91 -1.80 -2.90 15.34
C ARG A 91 -2.04 -3.96 16.42
N GLY A 92 -1.51 -5.14 16.19
CA GLY A 92 -1.36 -6.23 17.15
C GLY A 92 0.08 -6.71 17.20
N ILE A 93 0.33 -7.78 17.97
CA ILE A 93 1.67 -8.37 18.11
C ILE A 93 2.13 -9.02 16.80
N THR A 94 1.21 -9.66 16.07
CA THR A 94 1.50 -10.44 14.86
C THR A 94 0.70 -9.97 13.65
N SER A 95 0.11 -8.78 13.74
CA SER A 95 -0.68 -8.19 12.66
C SER A 95 -0.64 -6.67 12.72
N LEU A 96 -0.77 -6.04 11.56
CA LEU A 96 -1.00 -4.61 11.43
C LEU A 96 -1.87 -4.36 10.21
N SER A 97 -2.64 -3.29 10.22
CA SER A 97 -3.41 -2.85 9.06
C SER A 97 -3.17 -1.38 8.79
N VAL A 98 -3.04 -1.01 7.52
CA VAL A 98 -3.05 0.38 7.06
C VAL A 98 -4.25 0.61 6.15
N LEU A 99 -4.86 1.78 6.30
CA LEU A 99 -5.88 2.31 5.41
C LEU A 99 -5.20 3.26 4.42
N VAL A 100 -5.40 3.02 3.13
CA VAL A 100 -4.89 3.81 2.01
C VAL A 100 -6.10 4.43 1.31
N VAL A 101 -6.20 5.76 1.30
CA VAL A 101 -7.34 6.47 0.71
C VAL A 101 -6.85 7.36 -0.41
N TYR A 102 -7.36 7.12 -1.62
CA TYR A 102 -7.29 8.02 -2.76
C TYR A 102 -8.63 8.79 -2.83
N PRO A 103 -8.69 10.05 -2.36
CA PRO A 103 -9.94 10.80 -2.30
C PRO A 103 -10.67 10.82 -3.65
N GLY A 104 -11.98 10.61 -3.64
CA GLY A 104 -12.81 10.57 -4.85
C GLY A 104 -12.71 9.29 -5.69
N LYS A 105 -11.77 8.38 -5.38
CA LYS A 105 -11.44 7.23 -6.24
C LYS A 105 -11.58 5.88 -5.56
N THR A 106 -10.80 5.64 -4.50
CA THR A 106 -10.65 4.29 -3.93
C THR A 106 -10.19 4.36 -2.48
N ALA A 107 -10.74 3.49 -1.64
CA ALA A 107 -10.22 3.19 -0.31
C ALA A 107 -9.76 1.73 -0.26
N GLU A 108 -8.59 1.50 0.30
CA GLU A 108 -7.96 0.19 0.36
C GLU A 108 -7.44 -0.08 1.76
N VAL A 109 -7.58 -1.31 2.23
CA VAL A 109 -7.01 -1.77 3.50
C VAL A 109 -6.03 -2.87 3.21
N TYR A 110 -4.79 -2.67 3.67
CA TYR A 110 -3.73 -3.67 3.62
C TYR A 110 -3.47 -4.16 5.03
N THR A 111 -3.78 -5.43 5.29
CA THR A 111 -3.51 -6.09 6.56
C THR A 111 -2.37 -7.05 6.38
N PHE A 112 -1.26 -6.83 7.08
CA PHE A 112 -0.09 -7.70 7.09
C PHE A 112 -0.13 -8.54 8.37
N LEU A 113 0.02 -9.85 8.25
CA LEU A 113 -0.12 -10.75 9.39
C LEU A 113 0.79 -11.97 9.32
N LYS A 114 1.10 -12.51 10.50
CA LYS A 114 1.63 -13.86 10.67
C LYS A 114 0.48 -14.79 11.07
N THR A 115 0.25 -15.83 10.29
CA THR A 115 -0.79 -16.83 10.58
C THR A 115 -0.38 -17.74 11.74
N SER A 116 -1.34 -18.50 12.29
CA SER A 116 -1.07 -19.48 13.35
C SER A 116 -0.10 -20.59 12.92
N SER A 117 0.00 -20.88 11.62
CA SER A 117 1.00 -21.81 11.06
C SER A 117 2.36 -21.16 10.80
N GLY A 118 2.52 -19.88 11.14
CA GLY A 118 3.78 -19.14 11.00
C GLY A 118 4.02 -18.52 9.63
N LYS A 119 3.08 -18.65 8.69
CA LYS A 119 3.19 -18.03 7.36
C LYS A 119 2.99 -16.52 7.45
N LEU A 120 3.70 -15.78 6.61
CA LEU A 120 3.52 -14.33 6.47
C LEU A 120 2.65 -14.07 5.24
N GLU A 121 1.53 -13.41 5.46
CA GLU A 121 0.53 -13.13 4.44
C GLU A 121 0.07 -11.68 4.55
N TYR A 122 -0.54 -11.19 3.49
CA TYR A 122 -1.31 -9.97 3.58
C TYR A 122 -2.69 -10.13 2.95
N ILE A 123 -3.64 -9.37 3.47
CA ILE A 123 -5.00 -9.25 2.96
C ILE A 123 -5.15 -7.84 2.40
N HIS A 124 -5.58 -7.75 1.15
CA HIS A 124 -5.92 -6.50 0.48
C HIS A 124 -7.43 -6.45 0.29
N THR A 125 -8.08 -5.47 0.91
CA THR A 125 -9.48 -5.15 0.67
C THR A 125 -9.56 -3.84 -0.07
N LEU A 126 -10.35 -3.77 -1.12
CA LEU A 126 -10.48 -2.58 -1.96
C LEU A 126 -11.96 -2.23 -2.12
N SER A 127 -12.26 -0.94 -2.00
CA SER A 127 -13.53 -0.33 -2.37
C SER A 127 -13.24 0.81 -3.34
N ARG A 128 -13.59 0.60 -4.61
CA ARG A 128 -13.41 1.56 -5.70
C ARG A 128 -14.77 2.00 -6.19
N ALA A 129 -15.06 3.29 -6.00
CA ALA A 129 -16.30 3.92 -6.39
C ALA A 129 -16.09 5.43 -6.47
N GLY A 130 -17.01 6.13 -7.14
CA GLY A 130 -16.95 7.58 -7.34
C GLY A 130 -16.82 7.95 -8.81
N ASP A 131 -17.00 9.23 -9.11
CA ASP A 131 -17.07 9.72 -10.49
C ASP A 131 -15.69 9.77 -11.18
N GLU A 132 -14.59 9.69 -10.41
CA GLU A 132 -13.22 9.71 -10.92
C GLU A 132 -12.69 8.32 -11.32
N VAL A 133 -13.52 7.28 -11.23
CA VAL A 133 -13.15 5.90 -11.60
C VAL A 133 -14.09 5.33 -12.65
N LEU A 134 -13.51 4.67 -13.67
CA LEU A 134 -14.30 4.09 -14.78
C LEU A 134 -15.10 2.86 -14.37
N ILE A 135 -14.59 2.08 -13.41
CA ILE A 135 -15.15 0.80 -13.00
C ILE A 135 -15.33 0.80 -11.49
N THR A 136 -16.59 0.78 -11.05
CA THR A 136 -16.96 0.57 -9.66
C THR A 136 -16.79 -0.90 -9.31
N LYS A 137 -15.96 -1.18 -8.31
CA LYS A 137 -15.73 -2.56 -7.85
C LYS A 137 -15.36 -2.62 -6.37
N ALA A 138 -15.58 -3.79 -5.79
CA ALA A 138 -15.02 -4.16 -4.49
C ALA A 138 -14.22 -5.45 -4.64
N SER A 139 -13.11 -5.60 -3.92
CA SER A 139 -12.36 -6.86 -3.93
C SER A 139 -11.75 -7.19 -2.57
N VAL A 140 -11.52 -8.49 -2.38
CA VAL A 140 -10.77 -9.05 -1.25
C VAL A 140 -9.78 -10.05 -1.82
N MET A 141 -8.50 -9.83 -1.56
CA MET A 141 -7.42 -10.68 -2.03
C MET A 141 -6.46 -11.01 -0.90
N ARG A 142 -5.78 -12.15 -1.03
CA ARG A 142 -4.70 -12.58 -0.14
C ARG A 142 -3.44 -12.77 -0.96
N GLY A 143 -2.32 -12.23 -0.50
CA GLY A 143 -1.00 -12.50 -1.05
C GLY A 143 -0.01 -12.99 0.00
N GLN A 144 1.20 -13.31 -0.44
CA GLN A 144 2.25 -13.86 0.41
C GLN A 144 3.31 -12.81 0.69
N CYS A 145 3.85 -12.80 1.91
CA CYS A 145 4.92 -11.88 2.29
C CYS A 145 6.25 -12.62 2.43
N ARG A 146 7.30 -12.05 1.84
CA ARG A 146 8.68 -12.53 2.02
C ARG A 146 9.18 -12.24 3.42
N TYR A 147 8.85 -11.07 3.95
CA TYR A 147 9.11 -10.69 5.33
C TYR A 147 8.06 -9.68 5.81
N ILE A 148 7.90 -9.59 7.13
CA ILE A 148 7.17 -8.54 7.85
C ILE A 148 7.96 -8.22 9.12
N ASN A 149 8.30 -6.95 9.33
CA ASN A 149 8.97 -6.44 10.52
C ASN A 149 7.95 -5.68 11.38
N PHE A 150 7.35 -6.36 12.36
CA PHE A 150 6.35 -5.76 13.26
C PHE A 150 6.93 -4.74 14.24
N ASP A 151 8.25 -4.68 14.38
CA ASP A 151 8.95 -3.75 15.27
C ASP A 151 9.26 -2.40 14.60
N ALA A 152 9.18 -2.33 13.26
CA ALA A 152 9.42 -1.12 12.47
C ALA A 152 8.19 -0.19 12.31
N ILE A 153 7.12 -0.44 13.07
CA ILE A 153 5.83 0.27 12.99
C ILE A 153 5.81 1.50 13.88
#